data_AF-A0A9P6YNM0-F1
#
_entry.id   AF-A0A9P6YNM0-F1
#
_cell.length_a   1.000
_cell.length_b   1.000
_cell.length_c   1.000
_cell.angle_alpha   90.00
_cell.angle_beta   90.00
_cell.angle_gamma   90.00
#
_symmetry.space_group_name_H-M   'P 1'
#
loop_
_entity.id
_entity.type
_entity.pdbx_description
1 polymer ?
#
loop_
_entity_poly.entity_id
_entity_poly.type
_entity_poly.pdbx_seq_one_letter_code
_entity_poly.pdbx_strand_id
1 'polypeptide(L)'
;MWYLQLQHPTLSQATVTAISMAAGITTSLALETVLLKRSMNVPYPAAFKTAMGMSFVSMLAMELTENVVDWHLMGGQVILNDPKFWMAAVTSAAAGYIVPLPYNYWRLKALGKSCH
;
A
#
# COMPACT_ATOMS: atom_id res chain seq x y z
N MET A 1 -2.34 -1.96 10.43
CA MET A 1 -1.32 -1.47 11.38
C MET A 1 -1.89 -1.10 12.74
N TRP A 2 -2.74 -0.05 12.84
CA TRP A 2 -3.17 0.51 14.12
C TRP A 2 -3.88 -0.48 15.05
N TYR A 3 -4.72 -1.37 14.51
CA TYR A 3 -5.37 -2.43 15.29
C TYR A 3 -4.35 -3.32 16.03
N LEU A 4 -3.27 -3.73 15.35
CA LEU A 4 -2.23 -4.57 15.93
C LEU A 4 -1.41 -3.81 16.98
N GLN A 5 -1.17 -2.51 16.78
CA GLN A 5 -0.47 -1.67 17.76
C GLN A 5 -1.31 -1.42 19.03
N LEU A 6 -2.65 -1.32 18.89
CA LEU A 6 -3.56 -1.13 20.03
C LEU A 6 -3.79 -2.43 20.82
N GLN A 7 -4.00 -3.55 20.14
CA GLN A 7 -4.38 -4.82 20.79
C GLN A 7 -3.18 -5.70 21.16
N HIS A 8 -2.07 -5.56 20.44
CA HIS A 8 -0.88 -6.37 20.61
C HIS A 8 0.41 -5.52 20.66
N PRO A 9 0.55 -4.61 21.64
CA PRO A 9 1.68 -3.69 21.73
C PRO A 9 3.03 -4.38 22.01
N THR A 10 3.02 -5.66 22.39
CA THR A 10 4.23 -6.46 22.65
C THR A 10 4.85 -7.03 21.38
N LEU A 11 4.17 -6.96 20.24
CA LEU A 11 4.71 -7.45 18.96
C LEU A 11 5.80 -6.53 18.44
N SER A 12 6.81 -7.12 17.78
CA SER A 12 7.84 -6.33 17.13
C SER A 12 7.25 -5.48 16.00
N GLN A 13 7.77 -4.27 15.82
CA GLN A 13 7.31 -3.36 14.77
C GLN A 13 7.48 -3.97 13.37
N ALA A 14 8.51 -4.79 13.16
CA ALA A 14 8.73 -5.52 11.92
C ALA A 14 7.60 -6.52 11.65
N THR A 15 7.13 -7.25 12.66
CA THR A 15 6.00 -8.18 12.55
C THR A 15 4.70 -7.44 12.25
N VAL A 16 4.44 -6.32 12.94
CA VAL A 16 3.25 -5.49 12.70
C VAL A 16 3.22 -4.95 11.27
N THR A 17 4.37 -4.46 10.80
CA THR A 17 4.52 -3.95 9.43
C THR A 17 4.31 -5.07 8.41
N ALA A 18 4.96 -6.23 8.59
CA ALA A 18 4.83 -7.36 7.67
C ALA A 18 3.38 -7.86 7.56
N ILE A 19 2.68 -8.03 8.69
CA ILE A 19 1.27 -8.47 8.70
C ILE A 19 0.38 -7.40 8.05
N SER A 20 0.60 -6.13 8.35
CA SER A 20 -0.18 -5.03 7.79
C SER A 20 -0.02 -4.94 6.27
N MET A 21 1.22 -4.99 5.79
CA MET A 21 1.53 -5.02 4.35
C MET A 21 0.93 -6.25 3.67
N ALA A 22 1.03 -7.43 4.28
CA ALA A 22 0.45 -8.64 3.70
C ALA A 22 -1.08 -8.52 3.53
N ALA A 23 -1.78 -7.96 4.53
CA ALA A 23 -3.21 -7.71 4.47
C ALA A 23 -3.57 -6.64 3.41
N GLY A 24 -2.85 -5.52 3.38
CA GLY A 24 -3.06 -4.43 2.42
C GLY A 24 -2.81 -4.84 0.96
N ILE A 25 -1.72 -5.56 0.71
CA ILE A 25 -1.39 -6.07 -0.63
C ILE A 25 -2.40 -7.13 -1.07
N THR A 26 -2.79 -8.05 -0.18
CA THR A 26 -3.75 -9.12 -0.53
C THR A 26 -5.10 -8.53 -0.90
N THR A 27 -5.59 -7.56 -0.12
CA THR A 27 -6.88 -6.89 -0.40
C THR A 27 -6.81 -6.06 -1.67
N SER A 28 -5.72 -5.32 -1.90
CA SER A 28 -5.50 -4.55 -3.13
C SER A 28 -5.41 -5.43 -4.37
N LEU A 29 -4.67 -6.53 -4.29
CA LEU A 29 -4.52 -7.49 -5.38
C LEU A 29 -5.85 -8.20 -5.70
N ALA A 30 -6.63 -8.55 -4.67
CA ALA A 30 -7.98 -9.10 -4.85
C ALA A 30 -8.90 -8.08 -5.54
N LEU A 31 -8.87 -6.82 -5.11
CA LEU A 31 -9.68 -5.74 -5.68
C LEU A 31 -9.32 -5.47 -7.14
N GLU A 32 -8.03 -5.32 -7.46
CA GLU A 32 -7.56 -5.15 -8.85
C GLU A 32 -7.93 -6.36 -9.72
N THR A 33 -7.79 -7.57 -9.21
CA THR A 33 -8.15 -8.80 -9.94
C THR A 33 -9.64 -8.82 -10.28
N VAL A 34 -10.50 -8.48 -9.31
CA VAL A 34 -11.96 -8.41 -9.51
C VAL A 34 -12.33 -7.31 -10.50
N LEU A 35 -11.72 -6.12 -10.38
CA LEU A 35 -11.96 -5.00 -11.29
C LEU A 35 -11.50 -5.30 -12.72
N LEU A 36 -10.33 -5.94 -12.90
CA LEU A 36 -9.83 -6.36 -14.20
C LEU A 36 -10.72 -7.42 -14.83
N LYS A 37 -11.17 -8.42 -14.06
CA LYS A 37 -12.14 -9.40 -14.54
C LYS A 37 -13.44 -8.71 -14.97
N ARG A 38 -13.92 -7.71 -14.23
CA ARG A 38 -15.16 -7.02 -14.55
C ARG A 38 -15.02 -6.13 -15.78
N SER A 39 -13.89 -5.44 -15.92
CA SER A 39 -13.66 -4.45 -16.99
C SER A 39 -13.23 -5.08 -18.31
N MET A 40 -12.37 -6.10 -18.27
CA MET A 40 -11.80 -6.74 -19.47
C MET A 40 -12.39 -8.12 -19.77
N ASN A 41 -13.27 -8.64 -18.90
CA ASN A 41 -13.90 -9.96 -19.01
C ASN A 41 -12.94 -11.15 -19.22
N VAL A 42 -11.72 -11.07 -18.66
CA VAL A 42 -10.70 -12.12 -18.73
C VAL A 42 -10.88 -13.18 -17.63
N PRO A 43 -10.35 -14.41 -17.80
CA PRO A 43 -10.34 -15.44 -16.75
C PRO A 43 -9.58 -14.97 -15.50
N TYR A 44 -10.01 -15.41 -14.31
CA TYR A 44 -9.38 -15.05 -13.03
C TYR A 44 -7.85 -15.24 -12.99
N PRO A 45 -7.28 -16.37 -13.49
CA PRO A 45 -5.82 -16.54 -13.49
C PRO A 45 -5.08 -15.49 -14.34
N ALA A 46 -5.69 -15.06 -15.45
CA ALA A 46 -5.14 -14.02 -16.31
C ALA A 46 -5.25 -12.64 -15.66
N ALA A 47 -6.41 -12.31 -15.06
CA ALA A 47 -6.60 -11.06 -14.32
C ALA A 47 -5.57 -10.92 -13.18
N PHE A 48 -5.36 -11.99 -12.41
CA PHE A 48 -4.41 -12.01 -11.31
C PHE A 48 -2.96 -11.80 -11.78
N LYS A 49 -2.54 -12.53 -12.83
CA LYS A 49 -1.20 -12.37 -13.42
C LYS A 49 -0.98 -10.94 -13.93
N THR A 50 -2.01 -10.34 -14.50
CA THR A 50 -1.97 -8.95 -14.96
C THR A 50 -1.90 -7.97 -13.78
N ALA A 51 -2.70 -8.14 -12.72
CA ALA A 51 -2.63 -7.31 -11.51
C ALA A 51 -1.22 -7.37 -10.86
N MET A 52 -0.67 -8.58 -10.69
CA MET A 52 0.70 -8.74 -10.19
C MET A 52 1.75 -8.08 -11.09
N GLY A 53 1.61 -8.17 -12.41
CA GLY A 53 2.57 -7.61 -13.36
C GLY A 53 2.48 -6.09 -13.52
N MET A 54 1.36 -5.46 -13.15
CA MET A 54 1.15 -4.03 -13.35
C MET A 54 1.49 -3.20 -12.13
N SER A 55 1.03 -3.61 -10.94
CA SER A 55 0.98 -2.71 -9.77
C SER A 55 1.73 -3.24 -8.55
N PHE A 56 2.18 -4.50 -8.52
CA PHE A 56 2.66 -5.14 -7.29
C PHE A 56 3.86 -4.44 -6.64
N VAL A 57 4.87 -4.04 -7.42
CA VAL A 57 6.06 -3.34 -6.89
C VAL A 57 5.68 -1.99 -6.29
N SER A 58 4.75 -1.29 -6.94
CA SER A 58 4.28 0.03 -6.49
C SER A 58 3.38 -0.09 -5.26
N MET A 59 2.57 -1.15 -5.16
CA MET A 59 1.83 -1.49 -3.94
C MET A 59 2.76 -1.77 -2.77
N LEU A 60 3.83 -2.55 -2.99
CA LEU A 60 4.84 -2.81 -1.97
C LEU A 60 5.50 -1.52 -1.49
N ALA A 61 5.88 -0.64 -2.42
CA ALA A 61 6.52 0.64 -2.10
C ALA A 61 5.57 1.57 -1.33
N MET A 62 4.30 1.64 -1.74
CA MET A 62 3.26 2.43 -1.06
C MET A 62 3.05 1.95 0.38
N GLU A 63 2.71 0.67 0.55
CA GLU A 63 2.43 0.06 1.86
C GLU A 63 3.64 0.14 2.80
N LEU A 64 4.85 -0.06 2.28
CA LEU A 64 6.07 0.09 3.09
C LEU A 64 6.26 1.54 3.54
N THR A 65 6.06 2.49 2.62
CA THR A 65 6.22 3.92 2.93
C THR A 65 5.22 4.36 3.99
N GLU A 66 3.95 4.00 3.84
CA GLU A 66 2.89 4.34 4.80
C GLU A 66 3.20 3.76 6.18
N ASN A 67 3.57 2.49 6.27
CA ASN A 67 3.94 1.89 7.56
C ASN A 67 5.18 2.54 8.20
N VAL A 68 6.17 2.95 7.40
CA VAL A 68 7.37 3.64 7.89
C VAL A 68 7.05 5.05 8.38
N VAL A 69 6.26 5.82 7.61
CA VAL A 69 5.88 7.19 7.96
C VAL A 69 4.96 7.19 9.17
N ASP A 70 3.97 6.29 9.23
CA ASP A 70 3.11 6.11 10.41
C ASP A 70 3.94 5.82 11.65
N TRP A 71 4.89 4.89 11.56
CA TRP A 71 5.76 4.57 12.69
C TRP A 71 6.62 5.76 13.11
N HIS A 72 7.18 6.49 12.15
CA HIS A 72 8.03 7.64 12.43
C HIS A 72 7.26 8.80 13.08
N LEU A 73 6.03 9.07 12.62
CA LEU A 73 5.21 10.18 13.11
C LEU A 73 4.48 9.86 14.42
N MET A 74 4.04 8.60 14.61
CA MET A 74 3.27 8.19 15.79
C MET A 74 4.14 7.58 16.89
N GLY A 75 5.39 7.19 16.60
CA GLY A 75 6.31 6.60 17.57
C GLY A 75 5.80 5.32 18.23
N GLY A 76 4.84 4.62 17.59
CA GLY A 76 4.17 3.45 18.15
C GLY A 76 3.03 3.74 19.13
N GLN A 77 2.62 5.01 19.31
CA GLN A 77 1.50 5.41 20.16
C GLN A 77 0.29 5.78 19.28
N VAL A 78 -0.77 4.97 19.32
CA VAL A 78 -2.01 5.23 18.58
C VAL A 78 -3.00 5.94 19.49
N ILE A 79 -3.20 7.25 19.27
CA ILE A 79 -4.17 8.06 20.02
C ILE A 79 -5.21 8.59 19.03
N LEU A 80 -6.32 7.86 18.86
CA LEU A 80 -7.36 8.17 17.88
C LEU A 80 -8.08 9.51 18.13
N ASN A 81 -8.05 9.98 19.39
CA ASN A 81 -8.71 11.21 19.82
C ASN A 81 -7.85 12.48 19.63
N ASP A 82 -6.60 12.35 19.18
CA ASP A 82 -5.70 13.49 18.96
C ASP A 82 -5.75 13.95 17.48
N PRO A 83 -6.00 15.24 17.19
CA PRO A 83 -5.89 15.78 15.83
C PRO A 83 -4.55 15.51 15.14
N LYS A 84 -3.45 15.37 15.91
CA LYS A 84 -2.12 15.03 15.39
C LYS A 84 -2.09 13.66 14.72
N PHE A 85 -2.86 12.70 15.22
CA PHE A 85 -2.97 11.38 14.61
C PHE A 85 -3.52 11.46 13.20
N TRP A 86 -4.59 12.24 13.00
CA TRP A 86 -5.21 12.42 11.68
C TRP A 86 -4.29 13.16 10.71
N MET A 87 -3.54 14.16 11.18
CA MET A 87 -2.51 14.81 10.35
C MET A 87 -1.40 13.84 9.95
N ALA A 88 -0.96 12.98 10.87
CA ALA A 88 0.03 11.95 10.59
C ALA A 88 -0.49 10.93 9.57
N ALA A 89 -1.74 10.48 9.70
CA ALA A 89 -2.38 9.56 8.76
C ALA A 89 -2.49 10.17 7.34
N VAL A 90 -2.89 11.45 7.23
CA VAL A 90 -2.93 12.15 5.94
C VAL A 90 -1.54 12.29 5.34
N THR A 91 -0.53 12.60 6.16
CA THR A 91 0.87 12.72 5.71
C THR A 91 1.42 11.39 5.23
N SER A 92 1.09 10.31 5.94
CA SER A 92 1.45 8.94 5.60
C SER A 92 0.84 8.50 4.27
N ALA A 93 -0.47 8.70 4.09
CA ALA A 93 -1.14 8.42 2.82
C ALA A 93 -0.57 9.26 1.66
N ALA A 94 -0.26 10.54 1.90
CA ALA A 94 0.37 11.39 0.89
C ALA A 94 1.78 10.88 0.52
N ALA A 95 2.58 10.46 1.49
CA ALA A 95 3.89 9.87 1.23
C ALA A 95 3.78 8.54 0.48
N GLY A 96 2.86 7.67 0.91
CA GLY A 96 2.51 6.41 0.24
C GLY A 96 2.11 6.60 -1.21
N TYR A 97 1.38 7.67 -1.51
CA TYR A 97 1.01 8.02 -2.88
C TYR A 97 2.19 8.55 -3.69
N ILE A 98 3.04 9.42 -3.11
CA ILE A 98 4.13 10.09 -3.84
C ILE A 98 5.30 9.15 -4.15
N VAL A 99 5.69 8.30 -3.19
CA VAL A 99 6.89 7.44 -3.32
C VAL A 99 6.87 6.47 -4.51
N PRO A 100 5.77 5.80 -4.87
CA PRO A 100 5.74 4.92 -6.03
C PRO A 100 5.70 5.67 -7.38
N LEU A 101 5.40 6.98 -7.42
CA LEU A 101 5.24 7.73 -8.67
C LEU A 101 6.53 7.81 -9.51
N PRO A 102 7.72 8.14 -8.96
CA PRO A 102 8.96 8.13 -9.74
C PRO A 102 9.26 6.77 -10.39
N TYR A 103 9.00 5.67 -9.67
CA TYR A 103 9.17 4.31 -10.20
C TYR A 103 8.17 4.04 -11.33
N ASN A 104 6.90 4.35 -11.13
CA ASN A 104 5.85 4.21 -12.15
C ASN A 104 6.18 5.03 -13.40
N TYR A 105 6.61 6.28 -13.23
CA TYR A 105 6.98 7.17 -14.32
C TYR A 105 8.18 6.63 -15.11
N TRP A 106 9.25 6.23 -14.41
CA TRP A 106 10.43 5.65 -15.04
C TRP A 106 10.08 4.38 -15.84
N ARG A 107 9.26 3.50 -15.25
CA ARG A 107 8.82 2.26 -15.91
C ARG A 107 8.01 2.55 -17.17
N LEU A 108 7.09 3.50 -17.15
CA LEU A 108 6.31 3.89 -18.32
C LEU A 108 7.21 4.45 -19.43
N LYS A 109 8.17 5.30 -19.07
CA LYS A 109 9.18 5.85 -20.00
C LYS A 109 10.05 4.76 -20.62
N ALA A 110 10.53 3.81 -19.81
CA ALA A 110 11.36 2.70 -20.28
C ALA A 110 10.60 1.72 -21.21
N LEU A 111 9.31 1.50 -20.95
CA LEU A 111 8.45 0.63 -21.77
C LEU A 111 7.87 1.33 -23.01
N GLY A 112 8.19 2.61 -23.24
CA GLY A 112 7.67 3.39 -24.37
C GLY A 112 6.15 3.59 -24.33
N LYS A 113 5.51 3.40 -23.16
CA LYS A 113 4.08 3.63 -22.97
C LYS A 113 3.86 5.03 -22.42
N SER A 114 3.77 6.03 -23.28
CA SER A 114 3.26 7.35 -22.87
C SER A 114 1.74 7.36 -22.98
N CYS A 115 1.04 7.61 -21.87
CA CYS A 115 -0.30 8.16 -21.95
C CYS A 115 -0.14 9.60 -22.45
N HIS A 116 -0.79 9.89 -23.57
CA HIS A 116 -0.72 11.15 -24.31
C HIS A 116 -1.34 12.33 -23.53
#